data_AF-A0A3M0YJU5-F1
#
_entry.id   AF-A0A3M0YJU5-F1
#
_cell.length_a   1.000
_cell.length_b   1.000
_cell.length_c   1.000
_cell.angle_alpha   90.00
_cell.angle_beta   90.00
_cell.angle_gamma   90.00
#
_symmetry.space_group_name_H-M   'P 1'
#
loop_
_entity.id
_entity.type
_entity.pdbx_description
1 polymer ?
#
loop_
_entity_poly.entity_id
_entity_poly.type
_entity_poly.pdbx_seq_one_letter_code
_entity_poly.pdbx_strand_id
1 'polypeptide(L)'
;MYKTAMALGGLALLGAVQVQAAKPTNPVCSITSASFPNPADDATADPACDAQVCVYVGGTVEYVGQVSSGTPPYTVNWTFGGGTPSEAADTIADSGGTSTQQALYDVAGSYTTTLDARDSSGKHGRTCSDARSVRVISAGGGGGGQVSINSTSANGGPAASPVPEQPLASVPGFTVIGINDLGMHCADLDSRVLAILPPFNVVHAVAIKKGTGDTDQTLPHILTDADVEVVYSAAHNDKDPVFDGSPTRITSIAGDGTVYKTNFWDLNPLRNTGNILGFDLYDPFYPDGVLDFYNTPSSVDTGLPVPDPAQLPSLAADQQDMPGKGAPYAANDPQTFKRFDTVLPFFATFPFGYTQTGLNWFAADGIPLTPYDDEGRENAYPLMRVQAKAAAGNSLGVAAGTTLATV
;
A
#
# COMPACT_ATOMS: atom_id res chain seq x y z
N MET A 1 -52.56 -84.53 44.03
CA MET A 1 -53.42 -83.78 44.99
C MET A 1 -52.65 -82.54 45.42
N TYR A 2 -53.25 -81.33 45.26
CA TYR A 2 -53.04 -80.02 45.94
C TYR A 2 -51.64 -79.65 46.50
N LYS A 3 -51.07 -78.43 46.44
CA LYS A 3 -51.39 -77.06 45.97
C LYS A 3 -50.09 -76.21 46.13
N THR A 4 -49.93 -75.16 45.32
CA THR A 4 -49.31 -73.81 45.51
C THR A 4 -48.44 -73.52 46.78
N ALA A 5 -47.37 -72.69 46.80
CA ALA A 5 -47.07 -71.46 46.06
C ALA A 5 -45.58 -71.01 46.20
N MET A 6 -45.19 -70.12 45.27
CA MET A 6 -43.93 -69.35 45.14
C MET A 6 -43.52 -68.51 46.37
N ALA A 7 -42.20 -68.34 46.56
CA ALA A 7 -41.55 -67.05 46.76
C ALA A 7 -40.03 -67.15 46.47
N LEU A 8 -39.57 -66.42 45.44
CA LEU A 8 -38.16 -66.15 45.15
C LEU A 8 -37.62 -65.05 46.09
N GLY A 9 -36.33 -65.11 46.43
CA GLY A 9 -35.62 -63.98 47.02
C GLY A 9 -34.28 -64.34 47.63
N GLY A 10 -33.27 -64.61 46.79
CA GLY A 10 -31.88 -64.81 47.21
C GLY A 10 -31.26 -63.50 47.69
N LEU A 11 -30.70 -63.51 48.90
CA LEU A 11 -29.95 -62.40 49.47
C LEU A 11 -28.48 -62.54 49.04
N ALA A 12 -28.10 -61.88 47.94
CA ALA A 12 -26.70 -61.73 47.54
C ALA A 12 -26.10 -60.53 48.30
N LEU A 13 -25.08 -60.81 49.09
CA LEU A 13 -24.28 -59.83 49.82
C LEU A 13 -23.43 -59.03 48.82
N LEU A 14 -23.90 -57.85 48.39
CA LEU A 14 -23.07 -56.91 47.63
C LEU A 14 -22.11 -56.19 48.57
N GLY A 15 -20.82 -56.45 48.41
CA GLY A 15 -19.76 -55.63 49.00
C GLY A 15 -19.88 -54.20 48.48
N ALA A 16 -20.00 -53.25 49.40
CA ALA A 16 -19.96 -51.83 49.07
C ALA A 16 -18.53 -51.48 48.62
N VAL A 17 -18.31 -51.40 47.31
CA VAL A 17 -17.19 -50.65 46.77
C VAL A 17 -17.52 -49.17 47.01
N GLN A 18 -16.90 -48.58 48.02
CA GLN A 18 -16.82 -47.13 48.12
C GLN A 18 -15.98 -46.66 46.93
N VAL A 19 -16.63 -46.31 45.82
CA VAL A 19 -16.00 -45.48 44.79
C VAL A 19 -15.80 -44.14 45.46
N GLN A 20 -14.58 -43.90 45.92
CA GLN A 20 -14.16 -42.60 46.37
C GLN A 20 -14.26 -41.69 45.15
N ALA A 21 -15.34 -40.90 45.05
CA ALA A 21 -15.51 -39.94 43.97
C ALA A 21 -14.22 -39.13 43.89
N ALA A 22 -13.57 -39.16 42.74
CA ALA A 22 -12.35 -38.40 42.51
C ALA A 22 -12.61 -36.96 42.96
N LYS A 23 -11.73 -36.41 43.79
CA LYS A 23 -11.87 -35.05 44.30
C LYS A 23 -12.09 -34.14 43.08
N PRO A 24 -13.17 -33.35 43.05
CA PRO A 24 -13.52 -32.64 41.84
C PRO A 24 -12.38 -31.68 41.46
N THR A 25 -11.85 -31.88 40.26
CA THR A 25 -10.69 -31.16 39.75
C THR A 25 -11.12 -29.79 39.24
N ASN A 26 -10.25 -28.79 39.35
CA ASN A 26 -10.47 -27.53 38.65
C ASN A 26 -10.44 -27.78 37.13
N PRO A 27 -11.20 -27.01 36.34
CA PRO A 27 -11.01 -27.00 34.89
C PRO A 27 -9.59 -26.50 34.57
N VAL A 28 -9.08 -26.91 33.41
CA VAL A 28 -7.80 -26.50 32.84
C VAL A 28 -8.09 -25.86 31.49
N CYS A 29 -7.58 -24.65 31.31
CA CYS A 29 -7.75 -23.83 30.11
C CYS A 29 -6.42 -23.71 29.38
N SER A 30 -6.44 -23.67 28.05
CA SER A 30 -5.30 -23.27 27.23
C SER A 30 -5.72 -22.49 26.00
N ILE A 31 -4.95 -21.46 25.63
CA ILE A 31 -5.12 -20.68 24.40
C ILE A 31 -4.02 -21.05 23.40
N THR A 32 -4.43 -21.29 22.16
CA THR A 32 -3.55 -21.24 20.99
C THR A 32 -4.03 -20.15 20.04
N SER A 33 -3.14 -19.64 19.20
CA SER A 33 -3.46 -18.52 18.32
C SER A 33 -2.65 -18.58 17.03
N ALA A 34 -3.25 -18.14 15.93
CA ALA A 34 -2.61 -18.02 14.62
C ALA A 34 -3.01 -16.68 13.99
N SER A 35 -2.05 -15.98 13.38
CA SER A 35 -2.28 -14.70 12.68
C SER A 35 -2.27 -14.88 11.18
N PHE A 36 -3.03 -14.04 10.47
CA PHE A 36 -3.09 -14.04 9.02
C PHE A 36 -3.07 -12.60 8.48
N PRO A 37 -2.06 -12.21 7.66
CA PRO A 37 -0.79 -12.91 7.43
C PRO A 37 0.12 -12.92 8.67
N ASN A 38 0.96 -13.95 8.82
CA ASN A 38 1.90 -14.10 9.93
C ASN A 38 3.23 -13.37 9.63
N PRO A 39 3.59 -12.31 10.36
CA PRO A 39 4.83 -11.58 10.13
C PRO A 39 6.11 -12.38 10.42
N ALA A 40 6.03 -13.47 11.20
CA ALA A 40 7.21 -14.28 11.53
C ALA A 40 7.75 -15.11 10.36
N ASP A 41 6.99 -15.21 9.26
CA ASP A 41 7.42 -15.89 8.03
C ASP A 41 8.19 -14.94 7.07
N ASP A 42 8.39 -13.69 7.46
CA ASP A 42 9.17 -12.66 6.74
C ASP A 42 10.65 -12.68 7.16
N ALA A 43 11.57 -12.59 6.18
CA ALA A 43 13.02 -12.52 6.42
C ALA A 43 13.48 -11.26 7.19
N THR A 44 12.59 -10.28 7.39
CA THR A 44 12.80 -9.02 8.14
C THR A 44 12.01 -8.92 9.45
N ALA A 45 11.40 -10.04 9.90
CA ALA A 45 10.58 -10.08 11.09
C ALA A 45 11.26 -9.47 12.33
N ASP A 46 10.50 -8.70 13.11
CA ASP A 46 10.96 -8.21 14.41
C ASP A 46 11.34 -9.41 15.29
N PRO A 47 12.56 -9.49 15.86
CA PRO A 47 12.99 -10.61 16.70
C PRO A 47 12.06 -10.87 17.90
N ALA A 48 11.26 -9.88 18.32
CA ALA A 48 10.22 -10.05 19.33
C ALA A 48 9.04 -10.92 18.86
N CYS A 49 8.92 -11.21 17.56
CA CYS A 49 7.88 -12.06 16.96
C CYS A 49 8.21 -13.55 16.97
N ASP A 50 9.45 -13.95 17.27
CA ASP A 50 9.82 -15.37 17.41
C ASP A 50 9.23 -16.01 18.68
N ALA A 51 8.84 -15.20 19.67
CA ALA A 51 8.41 -15.65 21.00
C ALA A 51 6.91 -15.46 21.28
N GLN A 52 6.16 -14.79 20.40
CA GLN A 52 4.74 -14.47 20.59
C GLN A 52 4.00 -14.34 19.25
N VAL A 53 2.67 -14.27 19.27
CA VAL A 53 1.92 -14.02 18.02
C VAL A 53 2.06 -12.55 17.61
N CYS A 54 2.49 -12.34 16.37
CA CYS A 54 2.53 -11.03 15.73
C CYS A 54 1.48 -10.95 14.63
N VAL A 55 0.93 -9.76 14.43
CA VAL A 55 0.00 -9.44 13.35
C VAL A 55 0.25 -8.02 12.88
N TYR A 56 0.05 -7.74 11.61
CA TYR A 56 0.12 -6.36 11.11
C TYR A 56 -1.12 -5.56 11.56
N VAL A 57 -0.99 -4.23 11.67
CA VAL A 57 -2.16 -3.34 11.82
C VAL A 57 -3.18 -3.62 10.72
N GLY A 58 -4.45 -3.76 11.10
CA GLY A 58 -5.55 -4.17 10.22
C GLY A 58 -5.62 -5.69 9.97
N GLY A 59 -4.74 -6.47 10.61
CA GLY A 59 -4.73 -7.92 10.51
C GLY A 59 -5.58 -8.60 11.59
N THR A 60 -5.94 -9.85 11.31
CA THR A 60 -6.80 -10.66 12.17
C THR A 60 -6.01 -11.78 12.84
N VAL A 61 -6.29 -11.99 14.12
CA VAL A 61 -5.79 -13.15 14.87
C VAL A 61 -6.95 -14.08 15.18
N GLU A 62 -6.77 -15.35 14.84
CA GLU A 62 -7.64 -16.44 15.28
C GLU A 62 -7.12 -17.03 16.59
N TYR A 63 -8.03 -17.24 17.53
CA TYR A 63 -7.79 -17.83 18.83
C TYR A 63 -8.59 -19.12 18.99
N VAL A 64 -7.94 -20.17 19.48
CA VAL A 64 -8.58 -21.43 19.83
C VAL A 64 -8.34 -21.71 21.30
N GLY A 65 -9.41 -21.68 22.09
CA GLY A 65 -9.42 -21.97 23.51
C GLY A 65 -9.89 -23.38 23.77
N GLN A 66 -9.16 -24.15 24.56
CA GLN A 66 -9.55 -25.49 24.97
C GLN A 66 -9.79 -25.54 26.47
N VAL A 67 -10.87 -26.22 26.89
CA VAL A 67 -11.19 -26.43 28.31
C VAL A 67 -11.34 -27.93 28.57
N SER A 68 -10.61 -28.42 29.57
CA SER A 68 -10.63 -29.83 29.98
C SER A 68 -10.71 -29.98 31.49
N SER A 69 -11.10 -31.15 31.99
CA SER A 69 -11.28 -31.42 33.42
C SER A 69 -12.41 -30.60 34.07
N GLY A 70 -12.80 -30.92 35.29
CA GLY A 70 -13.94 -30.26 35.96
C GLY A 70 -15.30 -30.78 35.47
N THR A 71 -16.35 -29.96 35.55
CA THR A 71 -17.72 -30.39 35.22
C THR A 71 -18.30 -29.61 34.03
N PRO A 72 -18.40 -30.21 32.82
CA PRO A 72 -19.07 -29.57 31.69
C PRO A 72 -20.58 -29.39 31.93
N PRO A 73 -21.29 -28.54 31.17
CA PRO A 73 -20.75 -27.63 30.15
C PRO A 73 -20.00 -26.45 30.78
N TYR A 74 -19.13 -25.80 30.01
CA TYR A 74 -18.34 -24.65 30.44
C TYR A 74 -18.87 -23.38 29.78
N THR A 75 -19.09 -22.31 30.55
CA THR A 75 -19.26 -20.96 29.99
C THR A 75 -17.88 -20.37 29.76
N VAL A 76 -17.65 -19.84 28.56
CA VAL A 76 -16.35 -19.32 28.13
C VAL A 76 -16.51 -17.86 27.75
N ASN A 77 -15.69 -16.99 28.33
CA ASN A 77 -15.62 -15.58 27.98
C ASN A 77 -14.23 -15.25 27.44
N TRP A 78 -14.20 -14.48 26.37
CA TRP A 78 -13.01 -13.99 25.72
C TRP A 78 -12.93 -12.48 25.87
N THR A 79 -11.74 -11.97 26.15
CA THR A 79 -11.44 -10.53 26.09
C THR A 79 -10.25 -10.33 25.16
N PHE A 80 -10.42 -9.53 24.12
CA PHE A 80 -9.40 -9.22 23.13
C PHE A 80 -8.90 -7.81 23.39
N GLY A 81 -7.84 -7.64 24.20
CA GLY A 81 -7.31 -6.31 24.49
C GLY A 81 -6.98 -5.57 23.19
N GLY A 82 -7.55 -4.39 22.95
CA GLY A 82 -7.33 -3.61 21.72
C GLY A 82 -7.84 -4.24 20.41
N GLY A 83 -8.50 -5.39 20.47
CA GLY A 83 -9.09 -6.06 19.32
C GLY A 83 -10.56 -5.70 19.11
N THR A 84 -11.06 -5.93 17.90
CA THR A 84 -12.48 -5.81 17.53
C THR A 84 -13.01 -7.18 17.06
N PRO A 85 -14.05 -7.74 17.69
CA PRO A 85 -14.75 -7.23 18.89
C PRO A 85 -13.83 -7.24 20.12
N SER A 86 -14.15 -6.44 21.14
CA SER A 86 -13.35 -6.39 22.38
C SER A 86 -13.59 -7.57 23.31
N GLU A 87 -14.75 -8.23 23.17
CA GLU A 87 -15.15 -9.40 23.96
C GLU A 87 -16.01 -10.35 23.13
N ALA A 88 -16.01 -11.63 23.49
CA ALA A 88 -16.92 -12.65 22.95
C ALA A 88 -17.26 -13.68 24.04
N ALA A 89 -18.37 -14.39 23.88
CA ALA A 89 -18.78 -15.46 24.79
C ALA A 89 -19.21 -16.70 24.02
N ASP A 90 -18.97 -17.87 24.61
CA ASP A 90 -19.25 -19.17 24.01
C ASP A 90 -19.56 -20.22 25.10
N THR A 91 -19.97 -21.43 24.72
CA THR A 91 -20.18 -22.56 25.63
C THR A 91 -19.53 -23.83 25.07
N ILE A 92 -18.72 -24.50 25.88
CA ILE A 92 -18.12 -25.79 25.53
C ILE A 92 -18.93 -26.90 26.21
N ALA A 93 -19.53 -27.78 25.40
CA ALA A 93 -20.46 -28.80 25.90
C ALA A 93 -19.79 -29.96 26.63
N ASP A 94 -18.54 -30.31 26.26
CA ASP A 94 -17.85 -31.51 26.71
C ASP A 94 -16.42 -31.20 27.19
N SER A 95 -15.92 -31.99 28.15
CA SER A 95 -14.52 -31.89 28.60
C SER A 95 -13.57 -32.21 27.44
N GLY A 96 -12.64 -31.30 27.15
CA GLY A 96 -11.69 -31.40 26.05
C GLY A 96 -12.14 -30.71 24.76
N GLY A 97 -13.34 -30.12 24.73
CA GLY A 97 -13.83 -29.33 23.61
C GLY A 97 -13.16 -27.96 23.47
N THR A 98 -13.42 -27.29 22.35
CA THR A 98 -12.77 -26.05 21.94
C THR A 98 -13.78 -24.94 21.62
N SER A 99 -13.37 -23.69 21.81
CA SER A 99 -14.03 -22.47 21.34
C SER A 99 -13.06 -21.73 20.40
N THR A 100 -13.54 -21.30 19.23
CA THR A 100 -12.73 -20.56 18.24
C THR A 100 -13.30 -19.16 18.06
N GLN A 101 -12.45 -18.15 18.16
CA GLN A 101 -12.82 -16.75 17.98
C GLN A 101 -11.79 -16.00 17.15
N GLN A 102 -12.19 -14.88 16.55
CA GLN A 102 -11.30 -14.00 15.78
C GLN A 102 -11.40 -12.57 16.28
N ALA A 103 -10.29 -11.85 16.27
CA ALA A 103 -10.24 -10.42 16.56
C ALA A 103 -9.34 -9.68 15.57
N LEU A 104 -9.85 -8.54 15.07
CA LEU A 104 -9.14 -7.59 14.21
C LEU A 104 -8.38 -6.58 15.08
N TYR A 105 -7.16 -6.22 14.69
CA TYR A 105 -6.31 -5.28 15.43
C TYR A 105 -5.90 -4.07 14.58
N ASP A 106 -6.54 -2.92 14.81
CA ASP A 106 -6.35 -1.72 13.98
C ASP A 106 -5.35 -0.71 14.54
N VAL A 107 -4.76 -0.98 15.71
CA VAL A 107 -3.80 -0.08 16.37
C VAL A 107 -2.54 -0.87 16.73
N ALA A 108 -1.37 -0.31 16.40
CA ALA A 108 -0.09 -0.91 16.76
C ALA A 108 0.11 -0.87 18.27
N GLY A 109 0.64 -1.95 18.84
CA GLY A 109 0.80 -2.08 20.27
C GLY A 109 0.99 -3.50 20.74
N SER A 110 1.21 -3.65 22.04
CA SER A 110 1.19 -4.96 22.70
C SER A 110 -0.12 -5.09 23.44
N TYR A 111 -0.81 -6.20 23.17
CA TYR A 111 -2.11 -6.50 23.74
C TYR A 111 -2.11 -7.88 24.38
N THR A 112 -3.12 -8.12 25.21
CA THR A 112 -3.33 -9.41 25.87
C THR A 112 -4.75 -9.86 25.58
N THR A 113 -4.88 -11.09 25.08
CA THR A 113 -6.14 -11.79 24.95
C THR A 113 -6.29 -12.77 26.11
N THR A 114 -7.44 -12.77 26.77
CA THR A 114 -7.74 -13.68 27.88
C THR A 114 -8.92 -14.59 27.56
N LEU A 115 -8.84 -15.82 28.08
CA LEU A 115 -9.88 -16.83 28.06
C LEU A 115 -10.23 -17.18 29.50
N ASP A 116 -11.45 -16.90 29.91
CA ASP A 116 -11.97 -17.28 31.22
C ASP A 116 -13.09 -18.31 31.06
N ALA A 117 -12.88 -19.52 31.57
CA ALA A 117 -13.90 -20.56 31.56
C ALA A 117 -14.42 -20.84 32.97
N ARG A 118 -15.73 -21.08 33.09
CA ARG A 118 -16.40 -21.50 34.31
C ARG A 118 -17.12 -22.82 34.08
N ASP A 119 -16.84 -23.81 34.93
CA ASP A 119 -17.52 -25.09 34.92
C ASP A 119 -18.96 -25.01 35.51
N SER A 120 -19.78 -26.01 35.25
CA SER A 120 -21.20 -26.04 35.66
C SER A 120 -21.40 -26.43 37.13
N SER A 121 -20.34 -26.57 37.93
CA SER A 121 -20.41 -27.14 39.28
C SER A 121 -21.01 -26.17 40.32
N GLY A 122 -22.33 -25.98 40.25
CA GLY A 122 -23.13 -25.27 41.24
C GLY A 122 -22.86 -23.76 41.33
N LYS A 123 -23.37 -23.12 42.39
CA LYS A 123 -23.40 -21.65 42.54
C LYS A 123 -22.02 -20.96 42.53
N HIS A 124 -20.93 -21.70 42.73
CA HIS A 124 -19.56 -21.19 42.68
C HIS A 124 -18.70 -22.02 41.72
N GLY A 125 -19.26 -22.39 40.56
CA GLY A 125 -18.56 -23.10 39.47
C GLY A 125 -17.10 -22.69 39.37
N ARG A 126 -16.23 -23.70 39.31
CA ARG A 126 -14.77 -23.51 39.32
C ARG A 126 -14.37 -22.85 38.02
N THR A 127 -13.32 -22.03 38.09
CA THR A 127 -12.85 -21.27 36.94
C THR A 127 -11.43 -21.66 36.56
N CYS A 128 -11.12 -21.50 35.29
CA CYS A 128 -9.74 -21.40 34.80
C CYS A 128 -9.60 -20.18 33.91
N SER A 129 -8.37 -19.68 33.83
CA SER A 129 -8.01 -18.56 32.99
C SER A 129 -6.71 -18.89 32.29
N ASP A 130 -6.58 -18.47 31.04
CA ASP A 130 -5.32 -18.44 30.31
C ASP A 130 -5.22 -17.14 29.51
N ALA A 131 -4.00 -16.75 29.15
CA ALA A 131 -3.76 -15.49 28.46
C ALA A 131 -2.70 -15.65 27.37
N ARG A 132 -2.90 -14.91 26.28
CA ARG A 132 -1.97 -14.87 25.14
C ARG A 132 -1.63 -13.43 24.81
N SER A 133 -0.33 -13.12 24.79
CA SER A 133 0.16 -11.83 24.30
C SER A 133 0.14 -11.80 22.78
N VAL A 134 -0.33 -10.68 22.25
CA VAL A 134 -0.33 -10.38 20.82
C VAL A 134 0.38 -9.05 20.61
N ARG A 135 1.29 -9.04 19.65
CA ARG A 135 2.00 -7.83 19.24
C ARG A 135 1.53 -7.41 17.86
N VAL A 136 0.87 -6.26 17.82
CA VAL A 136 0.41 -5.64 16.59
C VAL A 136 1.51 -4.71 16.14
N ILE A 137 2.12 -5.06 15.02
CA ILE A 137 3.21 -4.28 14.43
C ILE A 137 2.65 -3.51 13.25
N SER A 138 3.08 -2.27 13.08
CA SER A 138 2.91 -1.62 11.78
C SER A 138 3.75 -2.41 10.77
N ALA A 139 3.23 -2.66 9.57
CA ALA A 139 4.09 -3.05 8.46
C ALA A 139 5.13 -1.92 8.29
N GLY A 140 6.42 -2.27 8.38
CA GLY A 140 7.58 -1.37 8.24
C GLY A 140 7.37 0.11 8.59
N GLY A 141 7.59 0.52 9.84
CA GLY A 141 7.47 1.93 10.24
C GLY A 141 8.37 2.31 11.41
N GLY A 142 9.68 2.29 11.20
CA GLY A 142 10.62 2.90 12.13
C GLY A 142 10.47 4.43 12.15
N GLY A 143 9.83 4.98 13.18
CA GLY A 143 10.13 6.30 13.77
C GLY A 143 10.02 7.59 12.93
N GLY A 144 9.68 7.55 11.65
CA GLY A 144 9.30 8.70 10.82
C GLY A 144 7.84 8.55 10.38
N GLY A 145 7.09 9.64 10.22
CA GLY A 145 5.69 9.60 9.79
C GLY A 145 5.49 8.73 8.54
N GLN A 146 4.39 7.99 8.49
CA GLN A 146 4.01 7.19 7.32
C GLN A 146 3.87 8.12 6.11
N VAL A 147 4.45 7.76 4.97
CA VAL A 147 4.33 8.51 3.70
C VAL A 147 3.69 7.61 2.65
N SER A 148 2.77 8.16 1.86
CA SER A 148 2.11 7.47 0.75
C SER A 148 2.62 8.07 -0.55
N ILE A 149 3.73 7.52 -1.04
CA ILE A 149 4.33 7.92 -2.32
C ILE A 149 4.35 6.74 -3.28
N ASN A 150 4.29 7.06 -4.56
CA ASN A 150 4.53 6.10 -5.62
C ASN A 150 5.86 6.46 -6.31
N SER A 151 6.98 5.98 -5.76
CA SER A 151 8.30 6.22 -6.34
C SER A 151 8.61 5.24 -7.48
N THR A 152 7.97 4.08 -7.51
CA THR A 152 8.20 3.02 -8.49
C THR A 152 6.91 2.29 -8.89
N SER A 153 6.85 1.93 -10.16
CA SER A 153 5.87 1.04 -10.77
C SER A 153 6.30 -0.43 -10.76
N ALA A 154 7.53 -0.72 -10.34
CA ALA A 154 8.04 -2.09 -10.24
C ALA A 154 7.30 -2.87 -9.14
N ASN A 155 7.03 -4.15 -9.39
CA ASN A 155 6.61 -5.08 -8.35
C ASN A 155 7.80 -5.43 -7.44
N GLY A 156 7.58 -5.62 -6.14
CA GLY A 156 8.68 -5.91 -5.22
C GLY A 156 8.26 -6.02 -3.75
N GLY A 157 9.23 -6.27 -2.87
CA GLY A 157 8.97 -6.19 -1.43
C GLY A 157 8.62 -4.76 -1.02
N PRO A 158 7.76 -4.54 -0.01
CA PRO A 158 7.49 -3.21 0.50
C PRO A 158 8.79 -2.54 0.96
N ALA A 159 8.84 -1.21 0.87
CA ALA A 159 10.03 -0.46 1.27
C ALA A 159 10.41 -0.77 2.73
N ALA A 160 11.67 -1.13 2.98
CA ALA A 160 12.17 -1.44 4.32
C ALA A 160 12.10 -0.23 5.28
N SER A 161 12.04 0.97 4.71
CA SER A 161 11.80 2.25 5.37
C SER A 161 11.09 3.19 4.41
N PRO A 162 10.34 4.21 4.89
CA PRO A 162 9.78 5.25 4.04
C PRO A 162 10.80 5.79 3.05
N VAL A 163 10.47 5.77 1.75
CA VAL A 163 11.35 6.31 0.71
C VAL A 163 11.49 7.82 0.91
N PRO A 164 12.72 8.37 0.97
CA PRO A 164 12.91 9.80 1.23
C PRO A 164 12.31 10.68 0.14
N GLU A 165 11.67 11.76 0.55
CA GLU A 165 11.13 12.76 -0.36
C GLU A 165 12.08 13.95 -0.58
N GLN A 166 12.00 14.55 -1.75
CA GLN A 166 12.67 15.83 -2.01
C GLN A 166 12.09 16.93 -1.09
N PRO A 167 12.90 17.88 -0.60
CA PRO A 167 12.40 18.90 0.33
C PRO A 167 11.48 19.92 -0.35
N LEU A 168 10.51 20.45 0.39
CA LEU A 168 9.78 21.67 0.02
C LEU A 168 10.67 22.89 0.25
N ALA A 169 11.52 23.20 -0.73
CA ALA A 169 12.44 24.33 -0.69
C ALA A 169 12.07 25.37 -1.75
N SER A 170 12.05 26.65 -1.36
CA SER A 170 11.76 27.77 -2.25
C SER A 170 12.55 29.00 -1.84
N VAL A 171 12.96 29.79 -2.82
CA VAL A 171 13.58 31.11 -2.65
C VAL A 171 12.51 32.19 -2.87
N PRO A 172 12.48 33.26 -2.05
CA PRO A 172 11.57 34.38 -2.28
C PRO A 172 11.73 34.96 -3.69
N GLY A 173 10.61 35.38 -4.30
CA GLY A 173 10.62 35.97 -5.63
C GLY A 173 10.49 34.97 -6.79
N PHE A 174 10.41 33.67 -6.52
CA PHE A 174 10.16 32.64 -7.55
C PHE A 174 8.91 31.83 -7.22
N THR A 175 8.31 31.24 -8.25
CA THR A 175 7.25 30.23 -8.12
C THR A 175 7.32 29.28 -9.31
N VAL A 176 6.83 28.06 -9.12
CA VAL A 176 6.58 27.10 -10.20
C VAL A 176 5.13 26.68 -10.11
N ILE A 177 4.50 26.46 -11.26
CA ILE A 177 3.13 25.97 -11.36
C ILE A 177 3.20 24.69 -12.19
N GLY A 178 2.76 23.57 -11.60
CA GLY A 178 2.56 22.32 -12.32
C GLY A 178 1.09 22.17 -12.73
N ILE A 179 0.84 21.68 -13.93
CA ILE A 179 -0.48 21.45 -14.50
C ILE A 179 -0.50 20.06 -15.09
N ASN A 180 -1.53 19.28 -14.75
CA ASN A 180 -1.83 18.04 -15.43
C ASN A 180 -2.98 18.30 -16.43
N ASP A 181 -2.71 18.16 -17.72
CA ASP A 181 -3.64 18.56 -18.79
C ASP A 181 -4.77 17.54 -19.02
N LEU A 182 -4.50 16.25 -18.81
CA LEU A 182 -5.49 15.20 -19.04
C LEU A 182 -6.40 15.00 -17.82
N GLY A 183 -5.90 15.26 -16.61
CA GLY A 183 -6.55 14.81 -15.39
C GLY A 183 -6.75 13.28 -15.36
N MET A 184 -7.32 12.76 -14.28
CA MET A 184 -7.69 11.34 -14.17
C MET A 184 -9.11 11.13 -14.74
N HIS A 185 -9.28 11.23 -16.05
CA HIS A 185 -10.54 10.88 -16.71
C HIS A 185 -10.56 9.39 -17.06
N CYS A 186 -11.68 8.71 -16.81
CA CYS A 186 -11.86 7.28 -17.11
C CYS A 186 -10.91 6.32 -16.37
N ALA A 187 -10.68 6.54 -15.06
CA ALA A 187 -9.88 5.63 -14.24
C ALA A 187 -10.63 4.31 -13.95
N ASP A 188 -9.93 3.19 -14.14
CA ASP A 188 -10.37 1.88 -13.67
C ASP A 188 -10.29 1.81 -12.13
N LEU A 189 -11.19 1.05 -11.50
CA LEU A 189 -11.10 0.78 -10.04
C LEU A 189 -9.85 -0.04 -9.68
N ASP A 190 -9.26 -0.73 -10.67
CA ASP A 190 -8.04 -1.51 -10.54
C ASP A 190 -7.34 -1.56 -11.89
N SER A 191 -6.13 -0.98 -11.98
CA SER A 191 -5.32 -0.92 -13.19
C SER A 191 -4.11 -1.86 -13.15
N ARG A 192 -4.07 -2.83 -12.21
CA ARG A 192 -2.94 -3.74 -12.05
C ARG A 192 -2.78 -4.74 -13.18
N VAL A 193 -3.84 -5.01 -13.94
CA VAL A 193 -3.85 -6.02 -15.02
C VAL A 193 -4.18 -5.42 -16.38
N LEU A 194 -5.13 -4.48 -16.42
CA LEU A 194 -5.55 -3.77 -17.61
C LEU A 194 -5.92 -2.35 -17.21
N ALA A 195 -5.42 -1.39 -17.96
CA ALA A 195 -5.85 0.00 -17.88
C ALA A 195 -6.39 0.40 -19.24
N ILE A 196 -7.59 0.98 -19.29
CA ILE A 196 -8.18 1.42 -20.57
C ILE A 196 -7.39 2.57 -21.19
N LEU A 197 -6.82 3.44 -20.35
CA LEU A 197 -5.84 4.45 -20.72
C LEU A 197 -4.47 4.03 -20.21
N PRO A 198 -3.39 4.34 -20.95
CA PRO A 198 -2.06 3.97 -20.49
C PRO A 198 -1.78 4.64 -19.13
N PRO A 199 -1.18 3.92 -18.17
CA PRO A 199 -1.10 4.36 -16.78
C PRO A 199 0.06 5.35 -16.62
N PHE A 200 -0.10 6.55 -17.16
CA PHE A 200 0.86 7.64 -17.04
C PHE A 200 0.18 9.00 -16.86
N ASN A 201 0.95 9.96 -16.35
CA ASN A 201 0.58 11.36 -16.26
C ASN A 201 1.22 12.20 -17.36
N VAL A 202 0.55 13.29 -17.69
CA VAL A 202 1.05 14.35 -18.57
C VAL A 202 1.15 15.60 -17.72
N VAL A 203 2.38 16.03 -17.41
CA VAL A 203 2.61 17.18 -16.54
C VAL A 203 3.36 18.25 -17.32
N HIS A 204 2.76 19.44 -17.37
CA HIS A 204 3.42 20.66 -17.81
C HIS A 204 3.77 21.53 -16.61
N ALA A 205 4.82 22.32 -16.73
CA ALA A 205 5.22 23.25 -15.68
C ALA A 205 5.68 24.59 -16.25
N VAL A 206 5.37 25.67 -15.52
CA VAL A 206 5.86 27.01 -15.82
C VAL A 206 6.56 27.56 -14.60
N ALA A 207 7.83 27.92 -14.76
CA ALA A 207 8.61 28.61 -13.73
C ALA A 207 8.53 30.12 -13.95
N ILE A 208 8.31 30.87 -12.87
CA ILE A 208 8.03 32.30 -12.93
C ILE A 208 8.90 33.04 -11.92
N LYS A 209 9.61 34.07 -12.38
CA LYS A 209 10.14 35.11 -11.52
C LYS A 209 9.02 36.10 -11.22
N LYS A 210 8.70 36.26 -9.95
CA LYS A 210 7.64 37.17 -9.49
C LYS A 210 8.05 38.62 -9.79
N GLY A 211 7.09 39.41 -10.24
CA GLY A 211 7.27 40.84 -10.44
C GLY A 211 7.49 41.57 -9.11
N THR A 212 8.18 42.70 -9.19
CA THR A 212 8.41 43.65 -8.09
C THR A 212 7.72 44.99 -8.31
N GLY A 213 7.03 45.17 -9.44
CA GLY A 213 6.40 46.43 -9.85
C GLY A 213 5.56 46.27 -11.12
N ASP A 214 5.30 47.40 -11.77
CA ASP A 214 4.36 47.59 -12.87
C ASP A 214 5.02 48.10 -14.17
N THR A 215 6.35 48.01 -14.27
CA THR A 215 7.11 48.31 -15.50
C THR A 215 7.52 47.03 -16.22
N ASP A 216 7.81 47.08 -17.52
CA ASP A 216 8.22 45.91 -18.30
C ASP A 216 9.39 45.12 -17.70
N GLN A 217 10.31 45.77 -16.96
CA GLN A 217 11.45 45.11 -16.29
C GLN A 217 11.12 44.59 -14.87
N THR A 218 9.97 44.96 -14.33
CA THR A 218 9.54 44.64 -12.96
C THR A 218 8.24 43.84 -12.92
N LEU A 219 7.60 43.57 -14.06
CA LEU A 219 6.50 42.64 -14.19
C LEU A 219 6.96 41.19 -13.95
N PRO A 220 6.04 40.25 -13.68
CA PRO A 220 6.37 38.83 -13.64
C PRO A 220 6.90 38.34 -15.00
N HIS A 221 7.89 37.44 -14.96
CA HIS A 221 8.51 36.87 -16.15
C HIS A 221 8.50 35.35 -16.08
N ILE A 222 8.05 34.71 -17.17
CA ILE A 222 8.21 33.26 -17.36
C ILE A 222 9.69 32.99 -17.64
N LEU A 223 10.27 32.05 -16.89
CA LEU A 223 11.65 31.62 -17.03
C LEU A 223 11.76 30.59 -18.15
N THR A 224 12.88 30.61 -18.88
CA THR A 224 13.17 29.64 -19.95
C THR A 224 14.12 28.54 -19.47
N ASP A 225 14.35 27.56 -20.32
CA ASP A 225 15.39 26.52 -20.16
C ASP A 225 16.82 27.06 -20.00
N ALA A 226 17.07 28.31 -20.41
CA ALA A 226 18.34 28.99 -20.15
C ALA A 226 18.48 29.45 -18.68
N ASP A 227 17.38 29.66 -17.97
CA ASP A 227 17.38 30.13 -16.59
C ASP A 227 17.17 29.00 -15.58
N VAL A 228 16.36 27.99 -15.94
CA VAL A 228 15.99 26.90 -15.04
C VAL A 228 15.89 25.56 -15.73
N GLU A 229 16.16 24.52 -14.95
CA GLU A 229 15.75 23.14 -15.21
C GLU A 229 14.56 22.83 -14.32
N VAL A 230 13.54 22.15 -14.84
CA VAL A 230 12.41 21.70 -14.04
C VAL A 230 12.49 20.18 -13.86
N VAL A 231 12.31 19.73 -12.63
CA VAL A 231 12.32 18.32 -12.25
C VAL A 231 11.08 17.94 -11.46
N TYR A 232 10.73 16.65 -11.48
CA TYR A 232 9.67 16.07 -10.64
C TYR A 232 10.21 14.92 -9.78
N SER A 233 9.56 14.68 -8.65
CA SER A 233 9.77 13.51 -7.78
C SER A 233 8.44 13.05 -7.20
N ALA A 234 8.37 11.83 -6.68
CA ALA A 234 7.20 11.36 -5.97
C ALA A 234 7.04 12.14 -4.65
N ALA A 235 5.80 12.37 -4.25
CA ALA A 235 5.49 13.07 -3.01
C ALA A 235 4.20 12.57 -2.38
N HIS A 236 4.06 12.83 -1.07
CA HIS A 236 2.82 12.55 -0.36
C HIS A 236 2.15 13.84 0.14
N ASN A 237 0.93 13.68 0.62
CA ASN A 237 0.22 14.66 1.42
C ASN A 237 -0.06 14.04 2.80
N ASP A 238 0.32 14.71 3.88
CA ASP A 238 0.04 14.27 5.26
C ASP A 238 -1.47 14.07 5.53
N LYS A 239 -2.33 14.65 4.69
CA LYS A 239 -3.80 14.56 4.76
C LYS A 239 -4.39 13.65 3.68
N ASP A 240 -3.56 12.83 3.03
CA ASP A 240 -4.02 11.86 2.07
C ASP A 240 -5.04 10.93 2.75
N PRO A 241 -6.24 10.74 2.17
CA PRO A 241 -7.22 9.81 2.70
C PRO A 241 -6.66 8.41 2.94
N VAL A 242 -5.60 7.98 2.27
CA VAL A 242 -4.92 6.70 2.53
C VAL A 242 -4.61 6.44 4.01
N PHE A 243 -4.46 7.50 4.83
CA PHE A 243 -4.19 7.41 6.27
C PHE A 243 -5.45 7.42 7.15
N ASP A 244 -6.65 7.43 6.58
CA ASP A 244 -7.93 7.48 7.33
C ASP A 244 -8.30 6.17 8.03
N GLY A 245 -7.53 5.09 7.81
CA GLY A 245 -7.79 3.77 8.37
C GLY A 245 -9.04 3.08 7.81
N SER A 246 -9.54 3.51 6.64
CA SER A 246 -10.74 2.93 6.04
C SER A 246 -10.54 1.44 5.71
N PRO A 247 -11.43 0.54 6.20
CA PRO A 247 -11.32 -0.91 5.98
C PRO A 247 -11.70 -1.34 4.56
N THR A 248 -12.15 -0.42 3.70
CA THR A 248 -12.57 -0.72 2.33
C THR A 248 -11.46 -0.52 1.29
N ARG A 249 -10.26 -0.13 1.70
CA ARG A 249 -9.15 0.15 0.78
C ARG A 249 -8.61 -1.15 0.21
N ILE A 250 -8.44 -1.20 -1.11
CA ILE A 250 -7.88 -2.37 -1.78
C ILE A 250 -6.37 -2.38 -1.49
N THR A 251 -5.86 -3.50 -0.97
CA THR A 251 -4.42 -3.70 -0.85
C THR A 251 -3.85 -4.33 -2.12
N SER A 252 -2.64 -3.91 -2.49
CA SER A 252 -1.84 -4.56 -3.52
C SER A 252 -0.82 -5.54 -2.96
N ILE A 253 -0.84 -5.80 -1.65
CA ILE A 253 -0.01 -6.82 -1.03
C ILE A 253 -0.50 -8.22 -1.46
N ALA A 254 0.37 -8.95 -2.15
CA ALA A 254 0.16 -10.32 -2.55
C ALA A 254 0.30 -11.28 -1.36
N GLY A 255 -0.11 -12.54 -1.54
CA GLY A 255 -0.09 -13.55 -0.47
C GLY A 255 1.31 -13.89 0.07
N ASP A 256 2.37 -13.52 -0.65
CA ASP A 256 3.76 -13.66 -0.24
C ASP A 256 4.34 -12.40 0.43
N GLY A 257 3.51 -11.38 0.66
CA GLY A 257 3.90 -10.11 1.27
C GLY A 257 4.48 -9.08 0.30
N THR A 258 4.64 -9.40 -0.99
CA THR A 258 5.13 -8.45 -1.98
C THR A 258 4.05 -7.45 -2.42
N VAL A 259 4.45 -6.24 -2.79
CA VAL A 259 3.60 -5.22 -3.41
C VAL A 259 3.49 -5.50 -4.91
N TYR A 260 2.26 -5.75 -5.37
CA TYR A 260 1.93 -5.94 -6.78
C TYR A 260 1.32 -4.66 -7.39
N LYS A 261 2.18 -3.82 -7.97
CA LYS A 261 1.83 -2.52 -8.56
C LYS A 261 1.07 -2.63 -9.87
N THR A 262 1.57 -3.42 -10.82
CA THR A 262 0.98 -3.64 -12.14
C THR A 262 1.77 -4.69 -12.94
N ASN A 263 1.15 -5.35 -13.90
CA ASN A 263 1.85 -6.16 -14.91
C ASN A 263 2.18 -5.38 -16.19
N PHE A 264 1.82 -4.10 -16.30
CA PHE A 264 2.00 -3.32 -17.52
C PHE A 264 3.46 -3.34 -18.03
N TRP A 265 4.41 -3.32 -17.10
CA TRP A 265 5.85 -3.33 -17.37
C TRP A 265 6.47 -4.74 -17.36
N ASP A 266 5.69 -5.79 -17.13
CA ASP A 266 6.19 -7.17 -17.17
C ASP A 266 6.43 -7.62 -18.61
N LEU A 267 7.42 -8.50 -18.80
CA LEU A 267 7.64 -9.16 -20.08
C LEU A 267 6.39 -9.91 -20.53
N ASN A 268 5.99 -9.75 -21.79
CA ASN A 268 4.81 -10.42 -22.33
C ASN A 268 5.09 -11.92 -22.55
N PRO A 269 4.50 -12.83 -21.74
CA PRO A 269 4.78 -14.25 -21.87
C PRO A 269 4.06 -14.88 -23.07
N LEU A 270 3.11 -14.18 -23.71
CA LEU A 270 2.20 -14.75 -24.69
C LEU A 270 2.66 -14.59 -26.14
N ARG A 271 3.52 -13.60 -26.44
CA ARG A 271 3.86 -13.26 -27.83
C ARG A 271 5.29 -13.60 -28.24
N ASN A 272 6.14 -14.05 -27.31
CA ASN A 272 7.57 -14.36 -27.55
C ASN A 272 8.29 -13.27 -28.37
N THR A 273 7.85 -12.01 -28.21
CA THR A 273 8.39 -10.82 -28.85
C THR A 273 9.62 -10.31 -28.12
N GLY A 274 9.76 -10.63 -26.82
CA GLY A 274 10.75 -10.03 -25.92
C GLY A 274 10.33 -8.66 -25.39
N ASN A 275 9.12 -8.21 -25.74
CA ASN A 275 8.55 -6.93 -25.36
C ASN A 275 7.82 -7.06 -24.03
N ILE A 276 7.66 -5.93 -23.32
CA ILE A 276 6.75 -5.87 -22.18
C ILE A 276 5.29 -5.75 -22.64
N LEU A 277 4.35 -6.09 -21.76
CA LEU A 277 2.91 -6.11 -22.03
C LEU A 277 2.41 -4.76 -22.57
N GLY A 278 2.83 -3.64 -21.97
CA GLY A 278 2.45 -2.30 -22.41
C GLY A 278 2.82 -2.00 -23.85
N PHE A 279 4.03 -2.34 -24.29
CA PHE A 279 4.45 -2.10 -25.67
C PHE A 279 3.68 -2.95 -26.67
N ASP A 280 3.53 -4.26 -26.41
CA ASP A 280 2.76 -5.13 -27.30
C ASP A 280 1.27 -4.77 -27.36
N LEU A 281 0.70 -4.27 -26.26
CA LEU A 281 -0.70 -3.85 -26.20
C LEU A 281 -0.92 -2.54 -26.99
N TYR A 282 0.03 -1.60 -26.92
CA TYR A 282 -0.11 -0.29 -27.52
C TYR A 282 0.47 -0.14 -28.93
N ASP A 283 1.29 -1.08 -29.38
CA ASP A 283 1.90 -1.06 -30.73
C ASP A 283 0.93 -0.72 -31.87
N PRO A 284 -0.30 -1.27 -31.94
CA PRO A 284 -1.26 -0.93 -32.99
C PRO A 284 -1.74 0.54 -33.00
N PHE A 285 -1.48 1.30 -31.94
CA PHE A 285 -1.86 2.72 -31.81
C PHE A 285 -0.72 3.68 -32.15
N TYR A 286 0.50 3.18 -32.39
CA TYR A 286 1.64 3.97 -32.81
C TYR A 286 1.89 3.79 -34.32
N PRO A 287 2.53 4.75 -35.00
CA PRO A 287 3.04 4.51 -36.34
C PRO A 287 4.03 3.34 -36.34
N ASP A 288 3.95 2.49 -37.36
CA ASP A 288 4.78 1.29 -37.51
C ASP A 288 6.27 1.58 -37.20
N GLY A 289 6.84 0.81 -36.27
CA GLY A 289 8.26 0.86 -35.89
C GLY A 289 8.65 1.99 -34.95
N VAL A 290 7.73 2.89 -34.55
CA VAL A 290 8.06 3.94 -33.56
C VAL A 290 8.35 3.31 -32.21
N LEU A 291 7.51 2.40 -31.72
CA LEU A 291 7.69 1.77 -30.43
C LEU A 291 8.96 0.92 -30.32
N ASP A 292 9.42 0.34 -31.43
CA ASP A 292 10.63 -0.48 -31.48
C ASP A 292 11.89 0.28 -31.02
N PHE A 293 11.94 1.59 -31.19
CA PHE A 293 13.09 2.42 -30.77
C PHE A 293 13.15 2.64 -29.25
N TYR A 294 12.03 2.47 -28.55
CA TYR A 294 11.88 2.83 -27.13
C TYR A 294 11.69 1.60 -26.23
N ASN A 295 11.58 0.43 -26.83
CA ASN A 295 11.26 -0.82 -26.17
C ASN A 295 12.54 -1.60 -25.81
N THR A 296 12.89 -1.60 -24.52
CA THR A 296 13.96 -2.44 -23.99
C THR A 296 13.46 -3.19 -22.76
N PRO A 297 13.98 -4.38 -22.44
CA PRO A 297 13.67 -5.08 -21.18
C PRO A 297 13.96 -4.28 -19.90
N SER A 298 14.65 -3.14 -20.00
CA SER A 298 14.91 -2.16 -18.93
C SER A 298 13.87 -1.02 -18.86
N SER A 299 12.72 -1.16 -19.52
CA SER A 299 11.65 -0.16 -19.54
C SER A 299 10.78 -0.14 -18.28
N VAL A 300 11.04 -1.01 -17.29
CA VAL A 300 10.41 -0.87 -15.96
C VAL A 300 10.69 0.54 -15.45
N ASP A 301 9.67 1.20 -14.91
CA ASP A 301 9.76 2.58 -14.47
C ASP A 301 10.05 3.60 -15.60
N THR A 302 9.77 3.28 -16.86
CA THR A 302 9.82 4.22 -17.98
C THR A 302 8.50 4.21 -18.74
N GLY A 303 7.95 5.39 -19.03
CA GLY A 303 6.66 5.55 -19.69
C GLY A 303 6.64 5.11 -21.14
N LEU A 304 5.44 4.98 -21.70
CA LEU A 304 5.32 4.87 -23.16
C LEU A 304 5.85 6.16 -23.81
N PRO A 305 6.48 6.08 -25.00
CA PRO A 305 6.94 7.26 -25.70
C PRO A 305 5.75 8.14 -26.09
N VAL A 306 5.78 9.42 -25.72
CA VAL A 306 4.75 10.39 -26.10
C VAL A 306 5.27 11.23 -27.26
N PRO A 307 4.53 11.32 -28.39
CA PRO A 307 4.93 12.15 -29.52
C PRO A 307 5.07 13.62 -29.13
N ASP A 308 6.09 14.30 -29.66
CA ASP A 308 6.26 15.74 -29.54
C ASP A 308 5.47 16.46 -30.65
N PRO A 309 4.35 17.15 -30.32
CA PRO A 309 3.56 17.84 -31.33
C PRO A 309 4.33 18.99 -32.00
N ALA A 310 5.28 19.61 -31.30
CA ALA A 310 6.07 20.73 -31.83
C ALA A 310 7.01 20.32 -32.96
N GLN A 311 7.35 19.03 -33.06
CA GLN A 311 8.27 18.49 -34.07
C GLN A 311 7.54 17.95 -35.31
N LEU A 312 6.20 17.93 -35.32
CA LEU A 312 5.45 17.42 -36.46
C LEU A 312 5.81 18.18 -37.76
N PRO A 313 5.99 17.47 -38.89
CA PRO A 313 5.68 16.06 -39.13
C PRO A 313 6.83 15.08 -38.81
N SER A 314 7.94 15.52 -38.23
CA SER A 314 9.00 14.61 -37.79
C SER A 314 8.49 13.67 -36.69
N LEU A 315 8.88 12.40 -36.75
CA LEU A 315 8.60 11.45 -35.69
C LEU A 315 9.62 11.65 -34.57
N ALA A 316 9.25 12.48 -33.60
CA ALA A 316 9.96 12.65 -32.34
C ALA A 316 9.05 12.25 -31.20
N ALA A 317 9.59 11.51 -30.23
CA ALA A 317 8.89 11.16 -29.01
C ALA A 317 9.86 11.10 -27.84
N ASP A 318 9.34 11.43 -26.66
CA ASP A 318 10.08 11.38 -25.39
C ASP A 318 9.41 10.41 -24.42
N GLN A 319 10.20 9.83 -23.53
CA GLN A 319 9.71 8.99 -22.43
C GLN A 319 10.06 9.64 -21.11
N GLN A 320 9.25 9.43 -20.09
CA GLN A 320 9.54 9.86 -18.73
C GLN A 320 9.87 8.67 -17.84
N ASP A 321 10.67 8.90 -16.81
CA ASP A 321 11.11 7.86 -15.89
C ASP A 321 10.44 8.04 -14.52
N MET A 322 10.20 6.97 -13.78
CA MET A 322 9.80 7.08 -12.38
C MET A 322 10.99 7.51 -11.52
N PRO A 323 10.77 8.30 -10.46
CA PRO A 323 11.84 8.73 -9.55
C PRO A 323 12.64 7.60 -8.92
N GLY A 324 12.03 6.44 -8.69
CA GLY A 324 12.65 5.26 -8.11
C GLY A 324 13.37 4.34 -9.10
N LYS A 325 13.38 4.64 -10.41
CA LYS A 325 13.91 3.74 -11.45
C LYS A 325 15.30 3.18 -11.15
N GLY A 326 16.19 3.99 -10.58
CA GLY A 326 17.56 3.59 -10.25
C GLY A 326 17.66 2.65 -9.04
N ALA A 327 16.73 2.73 -8.10
CA ALA A 327 16.63 1.88 -6.92
C ALA A 327 15.17 1.81 -6.42
N PRO A 328 14.33 0.94 -7.01
CA PRO A 328 12.93 0.79 -6.63
C PRO A 328 12.77 0.58 -5.12
N TYR A 329 11.75 1.20 -4.53
CA TYR A 329 11.46 1.16 -3.09
C TYR A 329 12.55 1.73 -2.17
N ALA A 330 13.59 2.37 -2.70
CA ALA A 330 14.68 2.96 -1.91
C ALA A 330 15.06 4.38 -2.33
N ALA A 331 14.85 4.74 -3.60
CA ALA A 331 15.16 6.06 -4.14
C ALA A 331 13.93 6.81 -4.64
N ASN A 332 14.04 8.13 -4.68
CA ASN A 332 13.07 9.06 -5.22
C ASN A 332 13.85 10.21 -5.88
N ASP A 333 14.64 9.83 -6.87
CA ASP A 333 15.59 10.70 -7.56
C ASP A 333 14.82 11.64 -8.49
N PRO A 334 15.09 12.96 -8.44
CA PRO A 334 14.41 13.90 -9.31
C PRO A 334 14.62 13.57 -10.78
N GLN A 335 13.54 13.52 -11.55
CA GLN A 335 13.54 13.28 -12.98
C GLN A 335 13.28 14.58 -13.73
N THR A 336 13.98 14.80 -14.83
CA THR A 336 13.91 16.05 -15.60
C THR A 336 12.67 16.08 -16.48
N PHE A 337 12.02 17.23 -16.59
CA PHE A 337 11.10 17.48 -17.70
C PHE A 337 11.92 17.48 -18.99
N LYS A 338 11.69 16.50 -19.87
CA LYS A 338 12.58 16.25 -21.02
C LYS A 338 12.35 17.21 -22.18
N ARG A 339 11.23 17.93 -22.18
CA ARG A 339 10.87 18.90 -23.21
C ARG A 339 10.73 20.32 -22.65
N PHE A 340 11.09 21.29 -23.48
CA PHE A 340 10.82 22.71 -23.28
C PHE A 340 10.19 23.25 -24.57
N ASP A 341 8.88 23.49 -24.54
CA ASP A 341 8.18 23.91 -25.75
C ASP A 341 8.01 25.42 -25.79
N THR A 342 8.49 26.01 -26.88
CA THR A 342 8.31 27.43 -27.21
C THR A 342 7.19 27.63 -28.23
N VAL A 343 6.79 26.56 -28.92
CA VAL A 343 5.79 26.55 -29.99
C VAL A 343 4.95 25.28 -29.88
N LEU A 344 3.62 25.41 -29.97
CA LEU A 344 2.70 24.27 -30.02
C LEU A 344 1.75 24.41 -31.22
N PRO A 345 1.85 23.53 -32.24
CA PRO A 345 0.89 23.47 -33.32
C PRO A 345 -0.34 22.66 -32.87
N PHE A 346 -1.47 23.34 -32.70
CA PHE A 346 -2.74 22.71 -32.35
C PHE A 346 -3.60 22.55 -33.60
N PHE A 347 -3.73 21.31 -34.09
CA PHE A 347 -4.49 20.96 -35.29
C PHE A 347 -4.20 21.89 -36.48
N ALA A 348 -2.94 22.33 -36.67
CA ALA A 348 -2.57 23.41 -37.57
C ALA A 348 -2.95 23.18 -39.05
N THR A 349 -3.25 21.94 -39.44
CA THR A 349 -3.74 21.57 -40.78
C THR A 349 -5.26 21.71 -40.94
N PHE A 350 -6.01 21.96 -39.87
CA PHE A 350 -7.46 22.15 -39.87
C PHE A 350 -7.81 23.65 -39.89
N PRO A 351 -8.99 24.04 -40.42
CA PRO A 351 -9.41 25.44 -40.46
C PRO A 351 -9.55 26.12 -39.09
N PHE A 352 -9.75 25.34 -38.03
CA PHE A 352 -9.83 25.82 -36.64
C PHE A 352 -8.48 25.73 -35.90
N GLY A 353 -7.46 25.20 -36.55
CA GLY A 353 -6.14 25.04 -35.97
C GLY A 353 -5.41 26.36 -35.79
N TYR A 354 -4.47 26.37 -34.85
CA TYR A 354 -3.59 27.50 -34.62
C TYR A 354 -2.21 27.01 -34.17
N THR A 355 -1.23 27.91 -34.20
CA THR A 355 0.09 27.68 -33.62
C THR A 355 0.29 28.68 -32.51
N GLN A 356 0.40 28.21 -31.28
CA GLN A 356 0.74 29.05 -30.14
C GLN A 356 2.26 29.20 -30.09
N THR A 357 2.74 30.43 -29.97
CA THR A 357 4.16 30.75 -29.80
C THR A 357 4.38 31.41 -28.45
N GLY A 358 5.62 31.34 -27.94
CA GLY A 358 6.00 31.95 -26.66
C GLY A 358 5.38 31.25 -25.43
N LEU A 359 5.14 29.94 -25.52
CA LEU A 359 4.62 29.14 -24.40
C LEU A 359 5.61 29.11 -23.22
N ASN A 360 6.86 28.76 -23.53
CA ASN A 360 7.96 28.63 -22.57
C ASN A 360 7.57 27.75 -21.37
N TRP A 361 6.96 26.60 -21.64
CA TRP A 361 6.63 25.62 -20.62
C TRP A 361 7.58 24.42 -20.68
N PHE A 362 7.70 23.72 -19.56
CA PHE A 362 8.42 22.46 -19.46
C PHE A 362 7.40 21.33 -19.54
N ALA A 363 7.70 20.28 -20.31
CA ALA A 363 6.80 19.15 -20.50
C ALA A 363 7.44 17.82 -20.08
N ALA A 364 6.69 17.08 -19.27
CA ALA A 364 6.99 15.73 -18.81
C ALA A 364 5.78 14.84 -19.13
N ASP A 365 5.65 14.51 -20.41
CA ASP A 365 4.54 13.72 -20.92
C ASP A 365 4.88 12.23 -20.81
N GLY A 366 3.99 11.44 -20.23
CA GLY A 366 4.20 9.99 -20.14
C GLY A 366 4.85 9.53 -18.84
N ILE A 367 4.79 10.30 -17.74
CA ILE A 367 5.35 9.86 -16.44
C ILE A 367 4.57 8.62 -15.98
N PRO A 368 5.18 7.43 -15.82
CA PRO A 368 4.45 6.26 -15.37
C PRO A 368 3.73 6.52 -14.04
N LEU A 369 2.66 5.78 -13.81
CA LEU A 369 1.91 5.88 -12.57
C LEU A 369 1.26 4.53 -12.25
N THR A 370 1.10 4.25 -10.97
CA THR A 370 0.26 3.15 -10.48
C THR A 370 -0.64 3.68 -9.36
N PRO A 371 -1.85 3.15 -9.17
CA PRO A 371 -2.76 3.62 -8.12
C PRO A 371 -2.41 3.04 -6.74
N TYR A 372 -1.18 2.54 -6.58
CA TYR A 372 -0.67 1.94 -5.35
C TYR A 372 0.65 2.58 -4.97
N ASP A 373 0.78 2.94 -3.71
CA ASP A 373 1.99 3.49 -3.14
C ASP A 373 3.03 2.40 -2.86
N ASP A 374 4.20 2.78 -2.38
CA ASP A 374 5.34 1.87 -2.15
C ASP A 374 5.16 0.91 -0.96
N GLU A 375 4.11 1.10 -0.16
CA GLU A 375 3.66 0.16 0.88
C GLU A 375 2.49 -0.70 0.40
N GLY A 376 2.07 -0.55 -0.86
CA GLY A 376 0.98 -1.29 -1.48
C GLY A 376 -0.42 -0.82 -1.09
N ARG A 377 -0.55 0.35 -0.46
CA ARG A 377 -1.84 0.98 -0.17
C ARG A 377 -2.38 1.63 -1.43
N GLU A 378 -3.69 1.52 -1.64
CA GLU A 378 -4.37 2.23 -2.72
C GLU A 378 -4.26 3.75 -2.51
N ASN A 379 -3.56 4.39 -3.44
CA ASN A 379 -3.47 5.84 -3.60
C ASN A 379 -3.84 6.14 -5.06
N ALA A 380 -5.13 6.42 -5.30
CA ALA A 380 -5.64 6.68 -6.64
C ALA A 380 -5.13 8.00 -7.25
N TYR A 381 -4.59 8.90 -6.43
CA TYR A 381 -4.09 10.21 -6.86
C TYR A 381 -2.71 10.47 -6.27
N PRO A 382 -1.70 9.64 -6.61
CA PRO A 382 -0.36 9.81 -6.10
C PRO A 382 0.18 11.16 -6.57
N LEU A 383 0.81 11.88 -5.64
CA LEU A 383 1.27 13.24 -5.87
C LEU A 383 2.70 13.27 -6.38
N MET A 384 3.01 14.35 -7.08
CA MET A 384 4.36 14.67 -7.49
C MET A 384 4.75 16.02 -6.90
N ARG A 385 6.03 16.16 -6.55
CA ARG A 385 6.66 17.43 -6.23
C ARG A 385 7.35 17.95 -7.46
N VAL A 386 7.05 19.18 -7.87
CA VAL A 386 7.68 19.82 -9.02
C VAL A 386 8.61 20.91 -8.54
N GLN A 387 9.86 20.89 -8.99
CA GLN A 387 10.90 21.83 -8.57
C GLN A 387 11.55 22.52 -9.77
N ALA A 388 11.63 23.85 -9.72
CA ALA A 388 12.46 24.63 -10.64
C ALA A 388 13.84 24.86 -10.01
N LYS A 389 14.89 24.37 -10.65
CA LYS A 389 16.29 24.49 -10.23
C LYS A 389 17.02 25.45 -11.15
N ALA A 390 17.85 26.32 -10.60
CA ALA A 390 18.61 27.28 -11.40
C ALA A 390 19.56 26.56 -12.36
N ALA A 391 19.50 26.90 -13.65
CA ALA A 391 20.36 26.32 -14.67
C ALA A 391 21.82 26.82 -14.54
N ALA A 392 22.77 26.09 -15.13
CA ALA A 392 24.14 26.56 -15.22
C ALA A 392 24.22 27.82 -16.11
N GLY A 393 24.79 28.91 -15.58
CA GLY A 393 24.91 30.17 -16.33
C GLY A 393 23.62 30.99 -16.44
N ASN A 394 22.60 30.66 -15.63
CA ASN A 394 21.33 31.40 -15.59
C ASN A 394 21.51 32.92 -15.43
N SER A 395 20.55 33.69 -15.95
CA SER A 395 20.56 35.15 -15.88
C SER A 395 20.08 35.70 -14.52
N LEU A 396 19.70 34.83 -13.60
CA LEU A 396 19.04 35.18 -12.33
C LEU A 396 20.03 35.56 -11.22
N GLY A 397 21.34 35.32 -11.45
CA GLY A 397 22.37 35.57 -10.44
C GLY A 397 22.33 34.57 -9.28
N VAL A 398 21.73 33.38 -9.50
CA VAL A 398 21.63 32.32 -8.49
C VAL A 398 22.59 31.20 -8.83
N ALA A 399 23.17 30.54 -7.81
CA ALA A 399 24.04 29.39 -8.02
C ALA A 399 23.28 28.25 -8.72
N ALA A 400 23.90 27.62 -9.72
CA ALA A 400 23.32 26.48 -10.43
C ALA A 400 22.93 25.33 -9.48
N GLY A 401 21.82 24.65 -9.78
CA GLY A 401 21.26 23.59 -8.95
C GLY A 401 20.47 24.06 -7.72
N THR A 402 20.46 25.36 -7.42
CA THR A 402 19.63 25.91 -6.34
C THR A 402 18.15 25.71 -6.67
N THR A 403 17.38 25.07 -5.80
CA THR A 403 15.92 25.00 -5.92
C THR A 403 15.31 26.39 -5.70
N LEU A 404 14.81 27.00 -6.78
CA LEU A 404 14.21 28.32 -6.77
C LEU A 404 12.77 28.28 -6.26
N ALA A 405 12.01 27.27 -6.68
CA ALA A 405 10.63 27.09 -6.28
C ALA A 405 10.25 25.61 -6.28
N THR A 406 9.35 25.26 -5.37
CA THR A 406 8.73 23.93 -5.28
C THR A 406 7.21 24.08 -5.15
N VAL A 407 6.45 23.17 -5.78
CA VAL A 407 5.01 22.97 -5.57
C VAL A 407 4.72 21.51 -5.26
#